data_AF-A0A6A3CC34-F1
#
_entry.id   AF-A0A6A3CC34-F1
#
_cell.length_a   1.000
_cell.length_b   1.000
_cell.length_c   1.000
_cell.angle_alpha   90.00
_cell.angle_beta   90.00
_cell.angle_gamma   90.00
#
_symmetry.space_group_name_H-M   'P 1'
#
loop_
_entity.id
_entity.type
_entity.pdbx_description
1 polymer ?
#
loop_
_entity_poly.entity_id
_entity_poly.type
_entity_poly.pdbx_seq_one_letter_code
_entity_poly.pdbx_strand_id
1 'polypeptide(L)'
;MTQDVEMKEQPAPSNSFTSSSPSTLHHLKEIASLIEIGAYDREARRVLRAIRLTMALRRKLKASVLSSFLSFALAPGSEALTRLSSYLPKEDEHEMEVDTATTAAQPPAKHSLPELEIYCYLLVLIFLIDQKKYDEAKACSSASIARLKNLNRRTLDVLAARLYFYYSLCYELTGNLAEIRTIQLEYTDAKECLLQAARKAPVAALGFRVQCNKWAIIVRLLLGEIPERTVFMQKGMEKALRPYFELTNAVRIGDLELFRSVAEKFLSTFSSDRTNNLIVRLRHNVIRTGLRNISISYSRISLADVAKKLTLDSVADAECIVAKAIRDGAIDATLDHSNQCMLSKETGDIYSTTEPQTAFNSRIAFCLNMHNEAVRALRFPPNSHKEKESAEKRRERQQQEQELAKHIAEEDDDEF
;
A
#
# COMPACT_ATOMS: atom_id res chain seq x y z
N MET A 1 42.28 28.45 7.06
CA MET A 1 42.18 27.41 8.11
C MET A 1 40.73 27.36 8.57
N THR A 2 39.91 26.63 7.82
CA THR A 2 38.49 26.42 8.07
C THR A 2 38.36 24.99 8.58
N GLN A 3 38.05 24.86 9.87
CA GLN A 3 37.96 23.58 10.55
C GLN A 3 36.58 22.99 10.21
N ASP A 4 36.58 22.02 9.30
CA ASP A 4 35.41 21.19 9.03
C ASP A 4 35.02 20.45 10.32
N VAL A 5 33.89 20.83 10.91
CA VAL A 5 33.25 20.06 11.98
C VAL A 5 32.49 18.93 11.29
N GLU A 6 33.21 17.84 11.04
CA GLU A 6 32.59 16.54 10.77
C GLU A 6 31.60 16.23 11.89
N MET A 7 30.31 16.27 11.56
CA MET A 7 29.27 15.63 12.38
C MET A 7 29.55 14.13 12.35
N LYS A 8 30.28 13.65 13.36
CA LYS A 8 30.42 12.24 13.69
C LYS A 8 29.05 11.58 13.57
N GLU A 9 28.89 10.72 12.58
CA GLU A 9 27.77 9.80 12.49
C GLU A 9 27.64 9.12 13.85
N GLN A 10 26.51 9.33 14.53
CA GLN A 10 26.18 8.50 15.67
C GLN A 10 26.12 7.06 15.15
N PRO A 11 26.99 6.16 15.65
CA PRO A 11 26.92 4.77 15.24
C PRO A 11 25.53 4.24 15.59
N ALA A 12 24.92 3.54 14.63
CA ALA A 12 23.77 2.70 14.89
C ALA A 12 24.05 1.86 16.13
N PRO A 13 23.11 1.76 17.10
CA PRO A 13 23.34 0.95 18.28
C PRO A 13 23.63 -0.48 17.83
N SER A 14 24.86 -0.90 18.10
CA SER A 14 25.40 -2.21 17.81
C SER A 14 24.50 -3.28 18.40
N ASN A 15 24.10 -4.22 17.54
CA ASN A 15 23.68 -5.57 17.94
C ASN A 15 24.81 -6.22 18.76
N SER A 16 24.80 -6.06 20.08
CA SER A 16 25.44 -6.97 21.00
C SER A 16 24.36 -7.80 21.70
N PHE A 17 24.12 -8.99 21.16
CA PHE A 17 23.41 -10.05 21.85
C PHE A 17 24.25 -10.45 23.07
N THR A 18 23.98 -9.85 24.21
CA THR A 18 24.32 -10.42 25.52
C THR A 18 23.10 -11.17 26.06
N SER A 19 23.37 -12.38 26.52
CA SER A 19 22.44 -13.44 26.86
C SER A 19 21.68 -13.18 28.17
N SER A 20 20.62 -12.40 28.10
CA SER A 20 19.45 -12.53 28.98
C SER A 20 18.24 -12.02 28.19
N SER A 21 17.37 -12.92 27.72
CA SER A 21 16.19 -12.54 26.94
C SER A 21 15.39 -11.46 27.68
N PRO A 22 15.31 -10.21 27.18
CA PRO A 22 14.38 -9.24 27.74
C PRO A 22 12.99 -9.84 27.58
N SER A 23 12.20 -9.83 28.65
CA SER A 23 10.83 -10.35 28.60
C SER A 23 10.07 -9.67 27.45
N THR A 24 9.21 -10.40 26.76
CA THR A 24 8.32 -9.85 25.71
C THR A 24 7.54 -8.63 26.22
N LEU A 25 7.28 -8.58 27.53
CA LEU A 25 6.72 -7.45 28.25
C LEU A 25 7.63 -6.21 28.24
N HIS A 26 8.94 -6.33 28.44
CA HIS A 26 9.87 -5.20 28.38
C HIS A 26 9.86 -4.57 26.99
N HIS A 27 9.89 -5.39 25.94
CA HIS A 27 9.81 -4.89 24.56
C HIS A 27 8.47 -4.25 24.22
N LEU A 28 7.35 -4.75 24.77
CA LEU A 28 6.05 -4.10 24.60
C LEU A 28 5.97 -2.76 25.36
N LYS A 29 6.58 -2.67 26.55
CA LYS A 29 6.70 -1.41 27.31
C LYS A 29 7.59 -0.38 26.62
N GLU A 30 8.68 -0.81 25.99
CA GLU A 30 9.51 0.03 25.12
C GLU A 30 8.75 0.50 23.87
N ILE A 31 7.91 -0.36 23.28
CA ILE A 31 7.07 0.03 22.14
C ILE A 31 5.99 1.04 22.56
N ALA A 32 5.38 0.86 23.74
CA ALA A 32 4.42 1.79 24.31
C ALA A 32 5.07 3.16 24.56
N SER A 33 6.25 3.20 25.18
CA SER A 33 6.98 4.46 25.42
C SER A 33 7.41 5.14 24.12
N LEU A 34 7.78 4.39 23.08
CA LEU A 34 8.07 4.94 21.76
C LEU A 34 6.83 5.53 21.07
N ILE A 35 5.64 5.00 21.34
CA ILE A 35 4.36 5.55 20.84
C ILE A 35 3.99 6.81 21.63
N GLU A 36 4.17 6.82 22.96
CA GLU A 36 3.98 8.02 23.78
C GLU A 36 4.90 9.15 23.31
N ILE A 37 6.21 8.89 23.23
CA ILE A 37 7.21 9.86 22.76
C ILE A 37 6.91 10.28 21.30
N GLY A 38 6.50 9.35 20.44
CA GLY A 38 6.12 9.63 19.06
C GLY A 38 4.85 10.49 18.94
N ALA A 39 3.90 10.35 19.87
CA ALA A 39 2.69 11.17 19.95
C ALA A 39 2.98 12.59 20.45
N TYR A 40 3.92 12.73 21.40
CA TYR A 40 4.40 14.03 21.89
C TYR A 40 5.21 14.78 20.80
N ASP A 41 6.15 14.11 20.12
CA ASP A 41 7.01 14.72 19.10
C ASP A 41 6.33 14.88 17.72
N ARG A 42 5.12 14.35 17.54
CA ARG A 42 4.38 14.28 16.26
C ARG A 42 5.17 13.62 15.12
N GLU A 43 6.16 12.80 15.45
CA GLU A 43 7.01 12.10 14.49
C GLU A 43 6.43 10.74 14.09
N ALA A 44 5.71 10.72 12.97
CA ALA A 44 5.15 9.49 12.38
C ALA A 44 6.18 8.36 12.15
N ARG A 45 7.47 8.71 11.96
CA ARG A 45 8.56 7.74 11.73
C ARG A 45 8.81 6.83 12.94
N ARG A 46 8.70 7.35 14.16
CA ARG A 46 8.91 6.57 15.39
C ARG A 46 7.76 5.60 15.62
N VAL A 47 6.52 6.03 15.37
CA VAL A 47 5.32 5.18 15.38
C VAL A 47 5.41 4.06 14.33
N LEU A 48 5.91 4.35 13.13
CA LEU A 48 6.18 3.34 12.08
C LEU A 48 7.27 2.32 12.46
N ARG A 49 8.25 2.71 13.29
CA ARG A 49 9.28 1.81 13.82
C ARG A 49 8.70 0.92 14.92
N ALA A 50 7.92 1.50 15.83
CA ALA A 50 7.16 0.79 16.87
C ALA A 50 6.29 -0.31 16.26
N ILE A 51 5.44 0.01 15.27
CA ILE A 51 4.58 -0.97 14.59
C ILE A 51 5.39 -2.10 13.92
N ARG A 52 6.57 -1.79 13.34
CA ARG A 52 7.44 -2.82 12.73
C ARG A 52 8.00 -3.78 13.78
N LEU A 53 8.40 -3.26 14.94
CA LEU A 53 8.85 -4.08 16.07
C LEU A 53 7.71 -4.96 16.60
N THR A 54 6.48 -4.42 16.71
CA THR A 54 5.29 -5.19 17.06
C THR A 54 5.05 -6.37 16.11
N MET A 55 5.22 -6.16 14.80
CA MET A 55 5.08 -7.22 13.80
C MET A 55 6.17 -8.30 13.90
N ALA A 56 7.40 -7.95 14.28
CA ALA A 56 8.45 -8.92 14.55
C ALA A 56 8.17 -9.73 15.82
N LEU A 57 7.50 -9.12 16.81
CA LEU A 57 7.06 -9.76 18.06
C LEU A 57 5.77 -10.58 17.93
N ARG A 58 5.05 -10.49 16.79
CA ARG A 58 3.78 -11.22 16.55
C ARG A 58 3.88 -12.73 16.82
N ARG A 59 4.97 -13.38 16.40
CA ARG A 59 5.20 -14.82 16.62
C ARG A 59 5.45 -15.20 18.10
N LYS A 60 5.73 -14.22 18.97
CA LYS A 60 6.08 -14.41 20.38
C LYS A 60 4.98 -13.92 21.32
N LEU A 61 3.83 -13.46 20.81
CA LEU A 61 2.73 -12.95 21.63
C LEU A 61 1.93 -14.12 22.24
N LYS A 62 1.82 -14.16 23.57
CA LYS A 62 0.95 -15.11 24.31
C LYS A 62 -0.20 -14.34 24.99
N ALA A 63 -1.34 -14.99 25.23
CA ALA A 63 -2.53 -14.39 25.85
C ALA A 63 -2.24 -13.72 27.21
N SER A 64 -1.41 -14.34 28.04
CA SER A 64 -0.98 -13.83 29.35
C SER A 64 -0.09 -12.59 29.30
N VAL A 65 0.66 -12.41 28.21
CA VAL A 65 1.50 -11.23 27.96
C VAL A 65 0.65 -10.07 27.45
N LEU A 66 -0.43 -10.38 26.74
CA LEU A 66 -1.39 -9.40 26.22
C LEU A 66 -2.26 -8.83 27.34
N SER A 67 -2.76 -9.67 28.26
CA SER A 67 -3.54 -9.23 29.42
C SER A 67 -2.72 -8.37 30.40
N SER A 68 -1.47 -8.76 30.68
CA SER A 68 -0.55 -7.99 31.53
C SER A 68 -0.03 -6.70 30.88
N PHE A 69 -0.01 -6.63 29.55
CA PHE A 69 0.26 -5.38 28.83
C PHE A 69 -0.97 -4.46 28.78
N LEU A 70 -2.17 -5.01 28.62
CA LEU A 70 -3.42 -4.24 28.64
C LEU A 70 -3.67 -3.60 30.02
N SER A 71 -3.34 -4.30 31.11
CA SER A 71 -3.43 -3.74 32.48
C SER A 71 -2.36 -2.69 32.78
N PHE A 72 -1.23 -2.70 32.08
CA PHE A 72 -0.16 -1.69 32.19
C PHE A 72 -0.41 -0.47 31.29
N ALA A 73 -0.98 -0.67 30.10
CA ALA A 73 -1.15 0.36 29.09
C ALA A 73 -2.47 1.14 29.25
N LEU A 74 -3.56 0.49 29.67
CA LEU A 74 -4.83 1.19 29.87
C LEU A 74 -5.03 1.51 31.35
N ALA A 75 -5.51 2.72 31.64
CA ALA A 75 -5.96 3.06 32.98
C ALA A 75 -7.07 2.07 33.42
N PRO A 76 -7.05 1.61 34.69
CA PRO A 76 -8.03 0.65 35.19
C PRO A 76 -9.42 1.30 35.16
N GLY A 77 -10.22 1.00 34.13
CA GLY A 77 -11.59 1.54 33.97
C GLY A 77 -12.00 2.00 32.56
N SER A 78 -11.13 1.98 31.53
CA SER A 78 -11.56 2.34 30.17
C SER A 78 -12.48 1.27 29.55
N GLU A 79 -13.59 1.69 28.90
CA GLU A 79 -14.51 0.82 28.15
C GLU A 79 -13.81 -0.09 27.13
N ALA A 80 -12.62 0.32 26.66
CA ALA A 80 -11.79 -0.48 25.77
C ALA A 80 -11.23 -1.72 26.47
N LEU A 81 -10.88 -1.65 27.75
CA LEU A 81 -10.36 -2.79 28.52
C LEU A 81 -11.46 -3.84 28.75
N THR A 82 -12.70 -3.41 29.01
CA THR A 82 -13.87 -4.32 29.14
C THR A 82 -14.23 -4.98 27.82
N ARG A 83 -14.16 -4.24 26.70
CA ARG A 83 -14.37 -4.80 25.36
C ARG A 83 -13.21 -5.72 24.95
N LEU A 84 -11.96 -5.34 25.17
CA LEU A 84 -10.79 -6.13 24.79
C LEU A 84 -10.61 -7.38 25.67
N SER A 85 -10.95 -7.31 26.96
CA SER A 85 -10.98 -8.48 27.85
C SER A 85 -12.07 -9.48 27.50
N SER A 86 -13.20 -9.06 26.91
CA SER A 86 -14.20 -9.99 26.38
C SER A 86 -13.75 -10.76 25.13
N TYR A 87 -12.74 -10.26 24.41
CA TYR A 87 -12.19 -10.90 23.21
C TYR A 87 -10.92 -11.75 23.48
N LEU A 88 -10.36 -11.72 24.69
CA LEU A 88 -9.30 -12.64 25.08
C LEU A 88 -9.92 -13.96 25.56
N PRO A 89 -9.47 -15.13 25.07
CA PRO A 89 -9.86 -16.39 25.69
C PRO A 89 -9.36 -16.39 27.13
N LYS A 90 -10.29 -16.53 28.07
CA LYS A 90 -9.98 -16.81 29.47
C LYS A 90 -9.34 -18.20 29.51
N GLU A 91 -8.05 -18.28 29.80
CA GLU A 91 -7.50 -19.51 30.37
C GLU A 91 -7.76 -19.41 31.88
N ASP A 92 -8.77 -20.14 32.33
CA ASP A 92 -9.03 -20.37 33.74
C ASP A 92 -8.00 -21.38 34.26
N GLU A 93 -7.04 -20.94 35.07
CA GLU A 93 -6.45 -21.80 36.11
C GLU A 93 -6.31 -21.01 37.41
N HIS A 94 -6.94 -21.56 38.44
CA HIS A 94 -6.97 -21.10 39.82
C HIS A 94 -5.58 -21.11 40.47
N GLU A 95 -5.22 -20.01 41.14
CA GLU A 95 -4.43 -20.06 42.38
C GLU A 95 -5.16 -19.25 43.46
N MET A 96 -5.54 -19.93 44.55
CA MET A 96 -6.18 -19.34 45.72
C MET A 96 -5.14 -18.65 46.63
N GLU A 97 -5.49 -17.40 46.99
CA GLU A 97 -5.26 -16.64 48.24
C GLU A 97 -3.83 -16.41 48.79
N VAL A 98 -3.50 -15.14 49.10
CA VAL A 98 -3.43 -14.59 50.49
C VAL A 98 -3.59 -13.06 50.46
N ASP A 99 -4.50 -12.53 51.29
CA ASP A 99 -4.63 -11.10 51.59
C ASP A 99 -3.38 -10.54 52.31
N THR A 100 -2.71 -9.56 51.71
CA THR A 100 -1.87 -8.60 52.47
C THR A 100 -2.19 -7.18 52.03
N ALA A 101 -2.97 -6.50 52.85
CA ALA A 101 -3.16 -5.06 52.76
C ALA A 101 -1.83 -4.35 53.07
N THR A 102 -1.27 -3.63 52.10
CA THR A 102 -0.45 -2.45 52.38
C THR A 102 -0.63 -1.44 51.27
N THR A 103 -1.36 -0.38 51.59
CA THR A 103 -1.48 0.84 50.81
C THR A 103 -0.09 1.46 50.63
N ALA A 104 0.44 1.45 49.41
CA ALA A 104 1.66 2.17 49.07
C ALA A 104 1.54 2.79 47.66
N ALA A 105 1.38 4.11 47.66
CA ALA A 105 1.66 5.08 46.60
C ALA A 105 1.22 4.73 45.17
N GLN A 106 0.10 5.35 44.76
CA GLN A 106 -0.25 5.55 43.35
C GLN A 106 0.91 6.26 42.60
N PRO A 107 1.44 5.71 41.50
CA PRO A 107 2.14 6.54 40.52
C PRO A 107 1.09 7.37 39.76
N PRO A 108 1.40 8.63 39.39
CA PRO A 108 0.44 9.55 38.82
C PRO A 108 -0.12 9.01 37.51
N ALA A 109 -1.44 9.13 37.36
CA ALA A 109 -2.18 8.74 36.17
C ALA A 109 -1.55 9.35 34.91
N LYS A 110 -0.74 8.57 34.18
CA LYS A 110 -0.37 8.90 32.81
C LYS A 110 -1.66 8.90 32.02
N HIS A 111 -2.05 10.08 31.53
CA HIS A 111 -3.22 10.27 30.68
C HIS A 111 -3.30 9.14 29.64
N SER A 112 -4.41 8.40 29.61
CA SER A 112 -4.68 7.40 28.60
C SER A 112 -4.74 8.09 27.25
N LEU A 113 -3.59 8.14 26.57
CA LEU A 113 -3.49 8.72 25.25
C LEU A 113 -4.35 7.86 24.30
N PRO A 114 -5.29 8.46 23.55
CA PRO A 114 -6.08 7.74 22.55
C PRO A 114 -5.23 6.93 21.56
N GLU A 115 -3.98 7.35 21.33
CA GLU A 115 -2.96 6.62 20.58
C GLU A 115 -2.65 5.22 21.15
N LEU A 116 -2.55 5.11 22.47
CA LEU A 116 -2.22 3.87 23.16
C LEU A 116 -3.43 2.93 23.18
N GLU A 117 -4.64 3.48 23.33
CA GLU A 117 -5.90 2.73 23.23
C GLU A 117 -6.07 2.11 21.83
N ILE A 118 -5.85 2.89 20.77
CA ILE A 118 -5.94 2.42 19.36
C ILE A 118 -4.83 1.40 19.04
N TYR A 119 -3.62 1.56 19.60
CA TYR A 119 -2.58 0.56 19.48
C TYR A 119 -2.94 -0.76 20.17
N CYS A 120 -3.65 -0.72 21.31
CA CYS A 120 -4.15 -1.91 21.98
C CYS A 120 -5.25 -2.62 21.17
N TYR A 121 -6.17 -1.87 20.56
CA TYR A 121 -7.13 -2.44 19.58
C TYR A 121 -6.42 -3.11 18.41
N LEU A 122 -5.36 -2.49 17.87
CA LEU A 122 -4.55 -3.07 16.79
C LEU A 122 -3.87 -4.38 17.23
N LEU A 123 -3.33 -4.42 18.45
CA LEU A 123 -2.65 -5.60 19.00
C LEU A 123 -3.62 -6.78 19.22
N VAL A 124 -4.80 -6.52 19.80
CA VAL A 124 -5.83 -7.54 20.01
C VAL A 124 -6.37 -8.06 18.68
N LEU A 125 -6.57 -7.18 17.71
CA LEU A 125 -7.04 -7.58 16.39
C LEU A 125 -6.02 -8.46 15.64
N ILE A 126 -4.71 -8.19 15.78
CA ILE A 126 -3.65 -9.06 15.26
C ILE A 126 -3.71 -10.45 15.94
N PHE A 127 -3.91 -10.48 17.25
CA PHE A 127 -3.99 -11.73 18.02
C PHE A 127 -5.22 -12.57 17.66
N LEU A 128 -6.40 -11.96 17.50
CA LEU A 128 -7.62 -12.65 17.10
C LEU A 128 -7.51 -13.26 15.69
N ILE A 129 -6.83 -12.56 14.76
CA ILE A 129 -6.54 -13.09 13.43
C ILE A 129 -5.62 -14.31 13.53
N ASP A 130 -4.61 -14.29 14.40
CA ASP A 130 -3.70 -15.44 14.61
C ASP A 130 -4.43 -16.65 15.22
N GLN A 131 -5.44 -16.42 16.08
CA GLN A 131 -6.30 -17.47 16.63
C GLN A 131 -7.42 -17.96 15.69
N LYS A 132 -7.52 -17.40 14.48
CA LYS A 132 -8.56 -17.71 13.46
C LYS A 132 -10.01 -17.48 13.92
N LYS A 133 -10.26 -16.62 14.91
CA LYS A 133 -11.61 -16.24 15.37
C LYS A 133 -12.13 -15.03 14.59
N TYR A 134 -12.70 -15.26 13.41
CA TYR A 134 -13.00 -14.18 12.46
C TYR A 134 -14.22 -13.33 12.81
N ASP A 135 -15.23 -13.88 13.50
CA ASP A 135 -16.45 -13.14 13.88
C ASP A 135 -16.20 -12.15 15.02
N GLU A 136 -15.46 -12.59 16.05
CA GLU A 136 -14.97 -11.73 17.13
C GLU A 136 -14.03 -10.64 16.60
N ALA A 137 -13.15 -10.99 15.64
CA ALA A 137 -12.28 -10.03 14.97
C ALA A 137 -13.07 -8.99 14.17
N LYS A 138 -14.20 -9.36 13.53
CA LYS A 138 -15.07 -8.44 12.80
C LYS A 138 -15.71 -7.42 13.74
N ALA A 139 -16.26 -7.86 14.88
CA ALA A 139 -16.84 -6.98 15.90
C ALA A 139 -15.80 -6.05 16.55
N CYS A 140 -14.60 -6.58 16.86
CA CYS A 140 -13.49 -5.76 17.36
C CYS A 140 -13.03 -4.72 16.33
N SER A 141 -13.00 -5.09 15.05
CA SER A 141 -12.57 -4.20 13.95
C SER A 141 -13.55 -3.06 13.68
N SER A 142 -14.86 -3.32 13.72
CA SER A 142 -15.90 -2.29 13.53
C SER A 142 -15.97 -1.32 14.71
N ALA A 143 -15.86 -1.83 15.95
CA ALA A 143 -15.78 -1.01 17.16
C ALA A 143 -14.55 -0.08 17.14
N SER A 144 -13.41 -0.60 16.68
CA SER A 144 -12.17 0.18 16.54
C SER A 144 -12.31 1.32 15.53
N ILE A 145 -12.99 1.10 14.40
CA ILE A 145 -13.24 2.14 13.40
C ILE A 145 -14.25 3.18 13.91
N ALA A 146 -15.29 2.76 14.63
CA ALA A 146 -16.25 3.68 15.24
C ALA A 146 -15.55 4.63 16.24
N ARG A 147 -14.63 4.10 17.05
CA ARG A 147 -13.80 4.91 17.96
C ARG A 147 -12.83 5.82 17.22
N LEU A 148 -12.19 5.32 16.16
CA LEU A 148 -11.27 6.10 15.34
C LEU A 148 -11.95 7.28 14.65
N LYS A 149 -13.17 7.11 14.13
CA LYS A 149 -13.95 8.21 13.51
C LYS A 149 -14.28 9.34 14.49
N ASN A 150 -14.38 9.04 15.78
CA ASN A 150 -14.63 10.04 16.81
C ASN A 150 -13.35 10.78 17.25
N LEU A 151 -12.16 10.29 16.90
CA LEU A 151 -10.87 10.83 17.31
C LEU A 151 -10.09 11.36 16.10
N ASN A 152 -10.39 12.60 15.69
CA ASN A 152 -9.75 13.25 14.54
C ASN A 152 -8.38 13.85 14.89
N ARG A 153 -7.37 13.03 15.16
CA ARG A 153 -5.98 13.47 15.40
C ARG A 153 -5.04 12.90 14.36
N ARG A 154 -4.26 13.77 13.69
CA ARG A 154 -3.32 13.38 12.60
C ARG A 154 -2.22 12.40 13.01
N THR A 155 -1.87 12.33 14.31
CA THR A 155 -0.96 11.32 14.87
C THR A 155 -1.55 9.90 14.81
N LEU A 156 -2.88 9.80 14.83
CA LEU A 156 -3.61 8.54 14.73
C LEU A 156 -3.67 8.00 13.31
N ASP A 157 -3.45 8.81 12.28
CA ASP A 157 -3.57 8.38 10.86
C ASP A 157 -2.63 7.21 10.51
N VAL A 158 -1.46 7.14 11.14
CA VAL A 158 -0.50 6.04 10.94
C VAL A 158 -1.02 4.73 11.53
N LEU A 159 -1.66 4.81 12.71
CA LEU A 159 -2.29 3.66 13.38
C LEU A 159 -3.60 3.28 12.68
N ALA A 160 -4.40 4.28 12.30
CA ALA A 160 -5.61 4.18 11.50
C ALA A 160 -5.37 3.43 10.21
N ALA A 161 -4.34 3.78 9.44
CA ALA A 161 -4.01 3.11 8.19
C ALA A 161 -3.76 1.60 8.39
N ARG A 162 -3.10 1.21 9.50
CA ARG A 162 -2.91 -0.20 9.85
C ARG A 162 -4.19 -0.86 10.34
N LEU A 163 -5.00 -0.14 11.09
CA LEU A 163 -6.28 -0.62 11.59
C LEU A 163 -7.26 -0.87 10.43
N TYR A 164 -7.36 0.05 9.46
CA TYR A 164 -8.13 -0.14 8.23
C TYR A 164 -7.60 -1.28 7.36
N PHE A 165 -6.28 -1.49 7.31
CA PHE A 165 -5.70 -2.64 6.61
C PHE A 165 -6.18 -3.96 7.22
N TYR A 166 -6.09 -4.10 8.54
CA TYR A 166 -6.52 -5.32 9.19
C TYR A 166 -8.05 -5.46 9.25
N TYR A 167 -8.80 -4.36 9.31
CA TYR A 167 -10.25 -4.37 9.08
C TYR A 167 -10.58 -4.95 7.70
N SER A 168 -9.95 -4.45 6.64
CA SER A 168 -10.12 -5.00 5.30
C SER A 168 -9.75 -6.48 5.25
N LEU A 169 -8.71 -6.91 5.98
CA LEU A 169 -8.31 -8.32 6.05
C LEU A 169 -9.35 -9.19 6.77
N CYS A 170 -9.92 -8.73 7.88
CA CYS A 170 -11.00 -9.44 8.57
C CYS A 170 -12.24 -9.60 7.67
N TYR A 171 -12.59 -8.57 6.91
CA TYR A 171 -13.70 -8.63 5.96
C TYR A 171 -13.38 -9.49 4.73
N GLU A 172 -12.10 -9.58 4.33
CA GLU A 172 -11.65 -10.51 3.28
C GLU A 172 -11.75 -11.98 3.75
N LEU A 173 -11.31 -12.26 4.97
CA LEU A 173 -11.33 -13.60 5.55
C LEU A 173 -12.75 -14.10 5.83
N THR A 174 -13.68 -13.19 6.14
CA THR A 174 -15.12 -13.49 6.31
C THR A 174 -15.91 -13.47 4.98
N GLY A 175 -15.25 -13.24 3.84
CA GLY A 175 -15.87 -13.30 2.51
C GLY A 175 -16.80 -12.12 2.15
N ASN A 176 -16.96 -11.13 3.04
CA ASN A 176 -17.86 -9.97 2.84
C ASN A 176 -17.15 -8.78 2.17
N LEU A 177 -16.18 -9.04 1.28
CA LEU A 177 -15.40 -8.00 0.62
C LEU A 177 -16.22 -7.20 -0.41
N ALA A 178 -17.27 -7.81 -0.96
CA ALA A 178 -18.13 -7.22 -1.98
C ALA A 178 -18.90 -5.99 -1.49
N GLU A 179 -19.15 -5.87 -0.18
CA GLU A 179 -19.80 -4.70 0.42
C GLU A 179 -18.87 -3.47 0.50
N ILE A 180 -17.55 -3.67 0.50
CA ILE A 180 -16.55 -2.59 0.71
C ILE A 180 -15.90 -2.14 -0.60
N ARG A 181 -15.72 -3.06 -1.54
CA ARG A 181 -15.12 -2.79 -2.85
C ARG A 181 -16.06 -3.30 -3.92
N THR A 182 -17.05 -2.48 -4.27
CA THR A 182 -17.66 -2.58 -5.59
C THR A 182 -16.52 -2.58 -6.61
N ILE A 183 -16.33 -3.71 -7.29
CA ILE A 183 -15.26 -3.93 -8.26
C ILE A 183 -15.49 -2.98 -9.43
N GLN A 184 -14.90 -1.79 -9.37
CA GLN A 184 -14.97 -0.81 -10.46
C GLN A 184 -14.14 -1.32 -11.63
N LEU A 185 -14.74 -1.31 -12.83
CA LEU A 185 -14.13 -1.76 -14.11
C LEU A 185 -13.11 -0.74 -14.68
N GLU A 186 -12.56 0.14 -13.85
CA GLU A 186 -11.66 1.21 -14.27
C GLU A 186 -10.24 0.66 -14.49
N TYR A 187 -10.00 0.13 -15.69
CA TYR A 187 -8.71 -0.47 -16.05
C TYR A 187 -7.59 0.55 -16.31
N THR A 188 -7.93 1.75 -16.80
CA THR A 188 -6.94 2.81 -17.10
C THR A 188 -6.26 3.31 -15.83
N ASP A 189 -7.08 3.67 -14.85
CA ASP A 189 -6.62 4.29 -13.60
C ASP A 189 -5.95 3.22 -12.72
N ALA A 190 -6.49 1.99 -12.75
CA ALA A 190 -5.87 0.84 -12.09
C ALA A 190 -4.47 0.54 -12.65
N LYS A 191 -4.25 0.62 -13.97
CA LYS A 191 -2.92 0.41 -14.57
C LYS A 191 -1.90 1.40 -14.01
N GLU A 192 -2.23 2.68 -13.97
CA GLU A 192 -1.32 3.72 -13.45
C GLU A 192 -1.03 3.51 -11.97
N CYS A 193 -2.07 3.26 -11.17
CA CYS A 193 -1.93 3.03 -9.74
C CYS A 193 -1.09 1.79 -9.42
N LEU A 194 -1.28 0.69 -10.16
CA LEU A 194 -0.51 -0.55 -9.98
C LEU A 194 0.96 -0.37 -10.35
N LEU A 195 1.25 0.37 -11.43
CA LEU A 195 2.63 0.66 -11.83
C LEU A 195 3.34 1.59 -10.84
N GLN A 196 2.65 2.61 -10.34
CA GLN A 196 3.17 3.46 -9.28
C GLN A 196 3.40 2.66 -7.98
N ALA A 197 2.47 1.79 -7.61
CA ALA A 197 2.61 0.93 -6.43
C ALA A 197 3.81 -0.02 -6.56
N ALA A 198 4.01 -0.64 -7.73
CA ALA A 198 5.16 -1.51 -7.99
C ALA A 198 6.50 -0.75 -7.92
N ARG A 199 6.55 0.52 -8.35
CA ARG A 199 7.74 1.38 -8.27
C ARG A 199 8.00 1.93 -6.85
N LYS A 200 6.96 2.24 -6.09
CA LYS A 200 7.04 2.77 -4.71
C LYS A 200 7.32 1.67 -3.68
N ALA A 201 7.08 0.41 -3.99
CA ALA A 201 7.31 -0.70 -3.08
C ALA A 201 8.80 -0.89 -2.75
N PRO A 202 9.18 -1.09 -1.47
CA PRO A 202 10.56 -1.31 -1.08
C PRO A 202 11.10 -2.64 -1.63
N VAL A 203 12.41 -2.72 -1.87
CA VAL A 203 13.08 -3.90 -2.45
C VAL A 203 12.83 -5.18 -1.63
N ALA A 204 12.69 -5.05 -0.31
CA ALA A 204 12.41 -6.17 0.60
C ALA A 204 11.02 -6.81 0.42
N ALA A 205 10.03 -6.10 -0.14
CA ALA A 205 8.66 -6.59 -0.29
C ALA A 205 8.47 -7.36 -1.61
N LEU A 206 9.17 -8.49 -1.75
CA LEU A 206 9.16 -9.30 -2.98
C LEU A 206 7.76 -9.82 -3.34
N GLY A 207 7.02 -10.38 -2.36
CA GLY A 207 5.69 -10.94 -2.62
C GLY A 207 4.66 -9.90 -3.09
N PHE A 208 4.68 -8.70 -2.49
CA PHE A 208 3.79 -7.61 -2.90
C PHE A 208 4.13 -7.12 -4.32
N ARG A 209 5.42 -6.97 -4.64
CA ARG A 209 5.86 -6.60 -6.00
C ARG A 209 5.47 -7.64 -7.04
N VAL A 210 5.62 -8.93 -6.73
CA VAL A 210 5.18 -10.03 -7.59
C VAL A 210 3.68 -9.90 -7.86
N GLN A 211 2.86 -9.70 -6.83
CA GLN A 211 1.42 -9.59 -7.00
C GLN A 211 1.02 -8.36 -7.80
N CYS A 212 1.55 -7.17 -7.49
CA CYS A 212 1.30 -5.96 -8.28
C CYS A 212 1.69 -6.13 -9.75
N ASN A 213 2.81 -6.81 -10.04
CA ASN A 213 3.24 -7.09 -11.40
C ASN A 213 2.30 -8.08 -12.12
N LYS A 214 1.85 -9.15 -11.45
CA LYS A 214 0.85 -10.08 -12.00
C LYS A 214 -0.43 -9.35 -12.40
N TRP A 215 -0.96 -8.51 -11.51
CA TRP A 215 -2.17 -7.72 -11.79
C TRP A 215 -1.93 -6.67 -12.87
N ALA A 216 -0.79 -5.97 -12.85
CA ALA A 216 -0.45 -4.99 -13.87
C ALA A 216 -0.35 -5.62 -15.27
N ILE A 217 0.17 -6.85 -15.38
CA ILE A 217 0.20 -7.60 -16.64
C ILE A 217 -1.22 -7.88 -17.14
N ILE A 218 -2.10 -8.40 -16.28
CA ILE A 218 -3.48 -8.70 -16.66
C ILE A 218 -4.23 -7.44 -17.10
N VAL A 219 -4.10 -6.34 -16.36
CA VAL A 219 -4.76 -5.08 -16.70
C VAL A 219 -4.23 -4.53 -18.03
N ARG A 220 -2.91 -4.60 -18.30
CA ARG A 220 -2.35 -4.22 -19.60
C ARG A 220 -2.89 -5.08 -20.74
N LEU A 221 -2.96 -6.39 -20.54
CA LEU A 221 -3.54 -7.31 -21.51
C LEU A 221 -5.03 -7.03 -21.76
N LEU A 222 -5.78 -6.61 -20.73
CA LEU A 222 -7.18 -6.21 -20.86
C LEU A 222 -7.38 -4.90 -21.63
N LEU A 223 -6.40 -4.00 -21.58
CA LEU A 223 -6.37 -2.77 -22.38
C LEU A 223 -5.87 -3.02 -23.82
N GLY A 224 -5.45 -4.24 -24.15
CA GLY A 224 -4.89 -4.60 -25.45
C GLY A 224 -3.43 -4.16 -25.65
N GLU A 225 -2.75 -3.74 -24.58
CA GLU A 225 -1.31 -3.42 -24.60
C GLU A 225 -0.48 -4.64 -24.20
N ILE A 226 0.50 -4.99 -25.02
CA ILE A 226 1.40 -6.11 -24.73
C ILE A 226 2.52 -5.64 -23.80
N PRO A 227 2.72 -6.27 -22.63
CA PRO A 227 3.80 -5.91 -21.72
C PRO A 227 5.19 -6.31 -22.26
N GLU A 228 6.19 -5.48 -21.98
CA GLU A 228 7.58 -5.75 -22.37
C GLU A 228 8.18 -6.97 -21.66
N ARG A 229 9.06 -7.70 -22.35
CA ARG A 229 9.77 -8.89 -21.84
C ARG A 229 10.58 -8.60 -20.58
N THR A 230 11.07 -7.37 -20.42
CA THR A 230 11.85 -6.90 -19.26
C THR A 230 11.08 -7.03 -17.93
N VAL A 231 9.75 -6.93 -17.96
CA VAL A 231 8.90 -7.06 -16.76
C VAL A 231 8.92 -8.48 -16.21
N PHE A 232 9.07 -9.49 -17.08
CA PHE A 232 9.04 -10.91 -16.71
C PHE A 232 10.40 -11.43 -16.23
N MET A 233 11.50 -10.80 -16.66
CA MET A 233 12.89 -11.26 -16.43
C MET A 233 13.56 -10.63 -15.20
N GLN A 234 12.80 -9.99 -14.32
CA GLN A 234 13.36 -9.39 -13.10
C GLN A 234 13.84 -10.47 -12.13
N LYS A 235 15.07 -10.30 -11.61
CA LYS A 235 15.73 -11.25 -10.70
C LYS A 235 14.82 -11.62 -9.52
N GLY A 236 14.56 -12.91 -9.32
CA GLY A 236 13.74 -13.45 -8.24
C GLY A 236 12.22 -13.51 -8.48
N MET A 237 11.70 -12.98 -9.59
CA MET A 237 10.25 -12.98 -9.92
C MET A 237 9.87 -13.88 -11.10
N GLU A 238 10.85 -14.39 -11.83
CA GLU A 238 10.65 -15.17 -13.06
C GLU A 238 9.78 -16.42 -12.86
N LYS A 239 10.03 -17.20 -11.81
CA LYS A 239 9.27 -18.42 -11.52
C LYS A 239 7.77 -18.16 -11.32
N ALA A 240 7.42 -17.05 -10.66
CA ALA A 240 6.03 -16.69 -10.38
C ALA A 240 5.33 -16.04 -11.58
N LEU A 241 6.09 -15.48 -12.52
CA LEU A 241 5.57 -14.78 -13.70
C LEU A 241 5.52 -15.68 -14.95
N ARG A 242 6.14 -16.86 -14.93
CA ARG A 242 6.16 -17.79 -16.07
C ARG A 242 4.76 -18.18 -16.60
N PRO A 243 3.74 -18.49 -15.77
CA PRO A 243 2.38 -18.74 -16.27
C PRO A 243 1.78 -17.54 -17.00
N TYR A 244 2.03 -16.34 -16.48
CA TYR A 244 1.56 -15.08 -17.09
C TYR A 244 2.32 -14.72 -18.37
N PHE A 245 3.58 -15.15 -18.48
CA PHE A 245 4.38 -15.01 -19.71
C PHE A 245 3.84 -15.90 -20.83
N GLU A 246 3.55 -17.18 -20.54
CA GLU A 246 2.95 -18.09 -21.52
C GLU A 246 1.54 -17.62 -21.94
N LEU A 247 0.76 -17.10 -20.98
CA LEU A 247 -0.53 -16.45 -21.28
C LEU A 247 -0.36 -15.25 -22.21
N THR A 248 0.60 -14.36 -21.91
CA THR A 248 0.89 -13.18 -22.74
C THR A 248 1.32 -13.58 -24.15
N ASN A 249 2.10 -14.66 -24.29
CA ASN A 249 2.51 -15.17 -25.60
C ASN A 249 1.30 -15.63 -26.43
N ALA A 250 0.34 -16.32 -25.80
CA ALA A 250 -0.92 -16.69 -26.44
C ALA A 250 -1.71 -15.47 -26.93
N VAL A 251 -1.85 -14.44 -26.07
CA VAL A 251 -2.54 -13.20 -26.44
C VAL A 251 -1.83 -12.46 -27.57
N ARG A 252 -0.50 -12.44 -27.59
CA ARG A 252 0.30 -11.79 -28.64
C ARG A 252 0.12 -12.45 -30.00
N ILE A 253 0.10 -13.79 -30.04
CA ILE A 253 -0.09 -14.55 -31.28
C ILE A 253 -1.53 -14.39 -31.77
N GLY A 254 -2.51 -14.31 -30.86
CA GLY A 254 -3.92 -14.16 -31.21
C GLY A 254 -4.64 -15.49 -31.46
N ASP A 255 -4.08 -16.60 -30.98
CA ASP A 255 -4.62 -17.96 -31.15
C ASP A 255 -5.48 -18.37 -29.93
N LEU A 256 -6.75 -18.72 -30.20
CA LEU A 256 -7.72 -19.10 -29.19
C LEU A 256 -7.46 -20.51 -28.61
N GLU A 257 -6.93 -21.43 -29.40
CA GLU A 257 -6.66 -22.80 -28.96
C GLU A 257 -5.45 -22.82 -28.01
N LEU A 258 -4.38 -22.12 -28.39
CA LEU A 258 -3.20 -21.98 -27.55
C LEU A 258 -3.58 -21.29 -26.24
N PHE A 259 -4.39 -20.23 -26.29
CA PHE A 259 -4.90 -19.54 -25.11
C PHE A 259 -5.69 -20.49 -24.19
N ARG A 260 -6.59 -21.31 -24.75
CA ARG A 260 -7.36 -22.30 -23.99
C ARG A 260 -6.45 -23.33 -23.32
N SER A 261 -5.47 -23.87 -24.06
CA SER A 261 -4.54 -24.87 -23.54
C SER A 261 -3.69 -24.31 -22.37
N VAL A 262 -3.25 -23.06 -22.46
CA VAL A 262 -2.46 -22.40 -21.41
C VAL A 262 -3.35 -22.08 -20.20
N ALA A 263 -4.59 -21.65 -20.42
CA ALA A 263 -5.54 -21.40 -19.35
C ALA A 263 -5.87 -22.68 -18.55
N GLU A 264 -6.01 -23.81 -19.23
CA GLU A 264 -6.26 -25.12 -18.59
C GLU A 264 -5.02 -25.62 -17.84
N LYS A 265 -3.81 -25.52 -18.43
CA LYS A 265 -2.54 -25.92 -17.79
C LYS A 265 -2.26 -25.20 -16.47
N PHE A 266 -2.57 -23.91 -16.38
CA PHE A 266 -2.23 -23.07 -15.22
C PHE A 266 -3.42 -22.68 -14.34
N LEU A 267 -4.57 -23.34 -14.51
CA LEU A 267 -5.81 -23.03 -13.79
C LEU A 267 -5.64 -22.99 -12.26
N SER A 268 -4.82 -23.88 -11.69
CA SER A 268 -4.54 -23.93 -10.25
C SER A 268 -3.84 -22.67 -9.75
N THR A 269 -2.88 -22.15 -10.52
CA THR A 269 -2.15 -20.92 -10.18
C THR A 269 -3.04 -19.69 -10.29
N PHE A 270 -3.87 -19.59 -11.34
CA PHE A 270 -4.81 -18.48 -11.50
C PHE A 270 -5.93 -18.48 -10.47
N SER A 271 -6.35 -19.66 -10.01
CA SER A 271 -7.32 -19.82 -8.93
C SER A 271 -6.74 -19.35 -7.60
N SER A 272 -5.48 -19.68 -7.30
CA SER A 272 -4.80 -19.17 -6.11
C SER A 272 -4.63 -17.64 -6.14
N ASP A 273 -4.40 -17.07 -7.33
CA ASP A 273 -4.24 -15.62 -7.50
C ASP A 273 -5.60 -14.87 -7.57
N ARG A 274 -6.73 -15.60 -7.60
CA ARG A 274 -8.11 -15.08 -7.79
C ARG A 274 -8.29 -14.25 -9.06
N THR A 275 -7.55 -14.57 -10.12
CA THR A 275 -7.54 -13.83 -11.39
C THR A 275 -8.38 -14.47 -12.51
N ASN A 276 -9.01 -15.62 -12.24
CA ASN A 276 -9.81 -16.39 -13.21
C ASN A 276 -10.85 -15.53 -13.96
N ASN A 277 -11.58 -14.68 -13.23
CA ASN A 277 -12.62 -13.82 -13.82
C ASN A 277 -12.06 -12.84 -14.87
N LEU A 278 -10.83 -12.36 -14.67
CA LEU A 278 -10.16 -11.45 -15.62
C LEU A 278 -9.60 -12.23 -16.81
N ILE A 279 -9.12 -13.45 -16.60
CA ILE A 279 -8.58 -14.29 -17.67
C ILE A 279 -9.68 -14.73 -18.62
N VAL A 280 -10.87 -15.08 -18.14
CA VAL A 280 -12.02 -15.36 -19.01
C VAL A 280 -12.33 -14.17 -19.92
N ARG A 281 -12.17 -12.94 -19.40
CA ARG A 281 -12.33 -11.71 -20.19
C ARG A 281 -11.21 -11.52 -21.21
N LEU A 282 -9.99 -12.04 -21.00
CA LEU A 282 -8.92 -11.89 -21.99
C LEU A 282 -9.25 -12.49 -23.36
N ARG A 283 -10.19 -13.45 -23.46
CA ARG A 283 -10.64 -14.02 -24.75
C ARG A 283 -11.00 -12.96 -25.79
N HIS A 284 -11.76 -11.92 -25.41
CA HIS A 284 -12.10 -10.86 -26.36
C HIS A 284 -10.88 -10.02 -26.78
N ASN A 285 -9.88 -9.90 -25.92
CA ASN A 285 -8.62 -9.23 -26.24
C ASN A 285 -7.74 -10.06 -27.16
N VAL A 286 -7.69 -11.39 -26.99
CA VAL A 286 -6.99 -12.29 -27.93
C VAL A 286 -7.56 -12.11 -29.35
N ILE A 287 -8.89 -12.10 -29.49
CA ILE A 287 -9.57 -11.88 -30.76
C ILE A 287 -9.24 -10.49 -31.33
N ARG A 288 -9.29 -9.44 -30.49
CA ARG A 288 -8.97 -8.07 -30.91
C ARG A 288 -7.52 -7.94 -31.40
N THR A 289 -6.57 -8.53 -30.68
CA THR A 289 -5.14 -8.52 -31.05
C THR A 289 -4.90 -9.34 -32.32
N GLY A 290 -5.51 -10.51 -32.45
CA GLY A 290 -5.44 -11.33 -33.65
C GLY A 290 -5.98 -10.62 -34.88
N LEU A 291 -7.15 -9.97 -34.77
CA LEU A 291 -7.73 -9.18 -35.85
C LEU A 291 -6.87 -7.97 -36.23
N ARG A 292 -6.26 -7.27 -35.25
CA ARG A 292 -5.31 -6.18 -35.51
C ARG A 292 -4.07 -6.67 -36.25
N ASN A 293 -3.54 -7.84 -35.92
CA ASN A 293 -2.41 -8.44 -36.64
C ASN A 293 -2.80 -8.78 -38.10
N ILE A 294 -4.01 -9.30 -38.31
CA ILE A 294 -4.54 -9.62 -39.64
C ILE A 294 -4.71 -8.33 -40.47
N SER A 295 -5.29 -7.26 -39.90
CA SER A 295 -5.51 -6.01 -40.62
C SER A 295 -4.23 -5.30 -41.01
N ILE A 296 -3.15 -5.45 -40.23
CA ILE A 296 -1.83 -4.90 -40.57
C ILE A 296 -1.16 -5.76 -41.66
N SER A 297 -1.40 -7.07 -41.66
CA SER A 297 -0.71 -8.00 -42.55
C SER A 297 -1.34 -8.10 -43.95
N TYR A 298 -2.65 -7.85 -44.08
CA TYR A 298 -3.39 -8.07 -45.32
C TYR A 298 -4.23 -6.85 -45.69
N SER A 299 -4.03 -6.33 -46.91
CA SER A 299 -4.87 -5.26 -47.48
C SER A 299 -6.31 -5.70 -47.74
N ARG A 300 -6.49 -6.96 -48.15
CA ARG A 300 -7.79 -7.58 -48.42
C ARG A 300 -7.75 -9.04 -48.00
N ILE A 301 -8.73 -9.48 -47.22
CA ILE A 301 -8.83 -10.87 -46.75
C ILE A 301 -10.28 -11.35 -46.76
N SER A 302 -10.50 -12.61 -47.14
CA SER A 302 -11.82 -13.24 -47.10
C SER A 302 -12.23 -13.53 -45.65
N LEU A 303 -13.53 -13.41 -45.33
CA LEU A 303 -14.04 -13.72 -44.00
C LEU A 303 -13.84 -15.21 -43.63
N ALA A 304 -13.83 -16.10 -44.63
CA ALA A 304 -13.55 -17.52 -44.43
C ALA A 304 -12.11 -17.78 -43.95
N ASP A 305 -11.13 -17.03 -44.47
CA ASP A 305 -9.74 -17.18 -44.06
C ASP A 305 -9.47 -16.51 -42.70
N VAL A 306 -10.19 -15.44 -42.38
CA VAL A 306 -10.20 -14.85 -41.04
C VAL A 306 -10.72 -15.86 -40.01
N ALA A 307 -11.84 -16.54 -40.31
CA ALA A 307 -12.42 -17.56 -39.44
C ALA A 307 -11.44 -18.73 -39.21
N LYS A 308 -10.76 -19.21 -40.27
CA LYS A 308 -9.74 -20.26 -40.15
C LYS A 308 -8.56 -19.84 -39.28
N LYS A 309 -8.06 -18.60 -39.43
CA LYS A 309 -6.88 -18.12 -38.68
C LYS A 309 -7.16 -17.85 -37.21
N LEU A 310 -8.38 -17.42 -36.89
CA LEU A 310 -8.82 -17.19 -35.52
C LEU A 310 -9.47 -18.42 -34.89
N THR A 311 -9.51 -19.54 -35.61
CA THR A 311 -10.18 -20.79 -35.19
C THR A 311 -11.60 -20.52 -34.69
N LEU A 312 -12.40 -19.81 -35.50
CA LEU A 312 -13.81 -19.54 -35.24
C LEU A 312 -14.68 -20.60 -35.93
N ASP A 313 -15.76 -21.00 -35.26
CA ASP A 313 -16.62 -22.11 -35.71
C ASP A 313 -17.48 -21.73 -36.93
N SER A 314 -17.76 -20.44 -37.16
CA SER A 314 -18.64 -19.96 -38.23
C SER A 314 -18.12 -18.71 -38.93
N VAL A 315 -18.39 -18.63 -40.24
CA VAL A 315 -18.09 -17.45 -41.08
C VAL A 315 -18.98 -16.26 -40.67
N ALA A 316 -20.22 -16.52 -40.26
CA ALA A 316 -21.14 -15.48 -39.77
C ALA A 316 -20.67 -14.86 -38.44
N ASP A 317 -20.02 -15.66 -37.58
CA ASP A 317 -19.45 -15.16 -36.33
C ASP A 317 -18.23 -14.28 -36.61
N ALA A 318 -17.40 -14.65 -37.59
CA ALA A 318 -16.28 -13.82 -38.02
C ALA A 318 -16.77 -12.47 -38.56
N GLU A 319 -17.84 -12.43 -39.35
CA GLU A 319 -18.45 -11.19 -39.84
C GLU A 319 -18.93 -10.29 -38.67
N CYS A 320 -19.67 -10.85 -37.71
CA CYS A 320 -20.15 -10.13 -36.54
C CYS A 320 -19.02 -9.54 -35.69
N ILE A 321 -17.94 -10.32 -35.47
CA ILE A 321 -16.79 -9.89 -34.66
C ILE A 321 -16.02 -8.78 -35.39
N VAL A 322 -15.79 -8.91 -36.71
CA VAL A 322 -15.11 -7.88 -37.49
C VAL A 322 -15.94 -6.59 -37.53
N ALA A 323 -17.27 -6.70 -37.73
CA ALA A 323 -18.17 -5.55 -37.70
C ALA A 323 -18.16 -4.84 -36.35
N LYS A 324 -18.12 -5.61 -35.25
CA LYS A 324 -17.97 -5.07 -33.89
C LYS A 324 -16.62 -4.38 -33.69
N ALA A 325 -15.52 -4.98 -34.15
CA ALA A 325 -14.19 -4.39 -34.03
C ALA A 325 -14.05 -3.06 -34.78
N ILE A 326 -14.70 -2.94 -35.96
CA ILE A 326 -14.76 -1.68 -36.72
C ILE A 326 -15.60 -0.64 -35.95
N ARG A 327 -16.76 -1.03 -35.41
CA ARG A 327 -17.61 -0.13 -34.62
C ARG A 327 -16.91 0.39 -33.36
N ASP A 328 -16.17 -0.48 -32.67
CA ASP A 328 -15.41 -0.15 -31.46
C ASP A 328 -14.15 0.69 -31.78
N GLY A 329 -13.89 1.00 -33.05
CA GLY A 329 -12.71 1.75 -33.50
C GLY A 329 -11.40 1.02 -33.24
N ALA A 330 -11.43 -0.31 -33.09
CA ALA A 330 -10.25 -1.10 -32.85
C ALA A 330 -9.40 -1.30 -34.12
N ILE A 331 -10.06 -1.27 -35.29
CA ILE A 331 -9.47 -1.55 -36.60
C ILE A 331 -10.08 -0.62 -37.64
N ASP A 332 -9.23 0.01 -38.44
CA ASP A 332 -9.63 0.83 -39.58
C ASP A 332 -9.82 -0.05 -40.82
N ALA A 333 -11.00 -0.64 -40.95
CA ALA A 333 -11.37 -1.48 -42.09
C ALA A 333 -12.81 -1.24 -42.53
N THR A 334 -13.12 -1.57 -43.78
CA THR A 334 -14.47 -1.62 -44.34
C THR A 334 -14.86 -3.06 -44.68
N LEU A 335 -16.14 -3.38 -44.49
CA LEU A 335 -16.70 -4.69 -44.81
C LEU A 335 -17.44 -4.63 -46.14
N ASP A 336 -17.00 -5.44 -47.10
CA ASP A 336 -17.71 -5.66 -48.36
C ASP A 336 -18.55 -6.92 -48.25
N HIS A 337 -19.86 -6.74 -48.08
CA HIS A 337 -20.81 -7.83 -47.90
C HIS A 337 -21.05 -8.61 -49.21
N SER A 338 -20.81 -8.00 -50.38
CA SER A 338 -21.02 -8.64 -51.68
C SER A 338 -19.97 -9.71 -51.98
N ASN A 339 -18.72 -9.43 -51.60
CA ASN A 339 -17.57 -10.31 -51.81
C ASN A 339 -17.15 -11.07 -50.54
N GLN A 340 -17.85 -10.89 -49.41
CA GLN A 340 -17.52 -11.44 -48.09
C GLN A 340 -16.04 -11.22 -47.72
N CYS A 341 -15.55 -10.00 -47.97
CA CYS A 341 -14.16 -9.63 -47.76
C CYS A 341 -14.05 -8.42 -46.83
N MET A 342 -13.04 -8.46 -45.97
CA MET A 342 -12.59 -7.32 -45.20
C MET A 342 -11.52 -6.56 -45.99
N LEU A 343 -11.71 -5.25 -46.15
CA LEU A 343 -10.76 -4.33 -46.77
C LEU A 343 -10.16 -3.47 -45.66
N SER A 344 -8.88 -3.65 -45.36
CA SER A 344 -8.20 -2.74 -44.44
C SER A 344 -7.93 -1.42 -45.15
N LYS A 345 -8.14 -0.30 -44.46
CA LYS A 345 -7.66 0.99 -44.96
C LYS A 345 -6.14 1.02 -44.82
N GLU A 346 -5.44 1.52 -45.83
CA GLU A 346 -4.00 1.76 -45.73
C GLU A 346 -3.73 2.77 -44.60
N THR A 347 -2.72 2.48 -43.80
CA THR A 347 -2.27 3.39 -42.75
C THR A 347 -1.63 4.60 -43.44
N GLY A 348 -2.36 5.71 -43.48
CA GLY A 348 -1.83 6.97 -43.99
C GLY A 348 -0.67 7.50 -43.13
N ASP A 349 0.06 8.49 -43.65
CA ASP A 349 1.18 9.10 -42.94
C ASP A 349 0.74 9.70 -41.60
N ILE A 350 1.16 9.06 -40.51
CA ILE A 350 0.84 9.47 -39.13
C ILE A 350 1.33 10.91 -38.87
N TYR A 351 2.42 11.34 -39.53
CA TYR A 351 2.98 12.69 -39.40
C TYR A 351 2.10 13.79 -39.99
N SER A 352 1.15 13.47 -40.87
CA SER A 352 0.16 14.43 -41.36
C SER A 352 -0.94 14.70 -40.32
N THR A 353 -1.02 13.89 -39.26
CA THR A 353 -2.01 14.01 -38.19
C THR A 353 -1.44 14.74 -36.97
N THR A 354 -2.32 15.09 -36.02
CA THR A 354 -1.94 15.72 -34.74
C THR A 354 -1.48 14.71 -33.68
N GLU A 355 -1.48 13.41 -33.97
CA GLU A 355 -1.11 12.35 -33.03
C GLU A 355 0.34 12.46 -32.49
N PRO A 356 1.35 12.79 -33.31
CA PRO A 356 2.70 13.04 -32.79
C PRO A 356 2.74 14.24 -31.83
N GLN A 357 1.98 15.30 -32.12
CA GLN A 357 1.93 16.50 -31.29
C GLN A 357 1.30 16.19 -29.93
N THR A 358 0.21 15.41 -29.88
CA THR A 358 -0.43 15.01 -28.60
C THR A 358 0.49 14.11 -27.78
N ALA A 359 1.22 13.18 -28.44
CA ALA A 359 2.22 12.34 -27.80
C ALA A 359 3.36 13.19 -27.19
N PHE A 360 3.90 14.15 -27.93
CA PHE A 360 4.92 15.07 -27.41
C PHE A 360 4.39 15.94 -26.27
N ASN A 361 3.17 16.48 -26.39
CA ASN A 361 2.57 17.30 -25.34
C ASN A 361 2.44 16.51 -24.03
N SER A 362 1.97 15.26 -24.08
CA SER A 362 1.87 14.41 -22.88
C SER A 362 3.24 14.16 -22.23
N ARG A 363 4.28 13.97 -23.05
CA ARG A 363 5.65 13.71 -22.57
C ARG A 363 6.32 14.97 -22.02
N ILE A 364 6.11 16.12 -22.67
CA ILE A 364 6.61 17.42 -22.20
C ILE A 364 5.95 17.76 -20.86
N ALA A 365 4.63 17.60 -20.74
CA ALA A 365 3.92 17.81 -19.48
C ALA A 365 4.47 16.92 -18.36
N PHE A 366 4.73 15.64 -18.64
CA PHE A 366 5.35 14.73 -17.68
C PHE A 366 6.75 15.19 -17.25
N CYS A 367 7.63 15.56 -18.19
CA CYS A 367 8.97 16.03 -17.89
C CYS A 367 8.96 17.34 -17.08
N LEU A 368 8.10 18.29 -17.43
CA LEU A 368 7.95 19.56 -16.72
C LEU A 368 7.41 19.34 -15.29
N ASN A 369 6.45 18.43 -15.12
CA ASN A 369 5.95 18.06 -13.79
C ASN A 369 7.05 17.43 -12.94
N MET A 370 7.85 16.52 -13.52
CA MET A 370 9.00 15.93 -12.83
C MET A 370 10.03 16.98 -12.42
N HIS A 371 10.33 17.94 -13.29
CA HIS A 371 11.22 19.05 -12.98
C HIS A 371 10.66 19.91 -11.83
N ASN A 372 9.39 20.28 -11.90
CA ASN A 372 8.72 21.07 -10.87
C ASN A 372 8.69 20.34 -9.51
N GLU A 373 8.43 19.03 -9.50
CA GLU A 373 8.49 18.21 -8.30
C GLU A 373 9.91 18.13 -7.73
N ALA A 374 10.93 17.95 -8.58
CA ALA A 374 12.33 17.93 -8.16
C ALA A 374 12.77 19.28 -7.56
N VAL A 375 12.39 20.40 -8.17
CA VAL A 375 12.66 21.74 -7.65
C VAL A 375 11.95 21.96 -6.30
N ARG A 376 10.69 21.53 -6.17
CA ARG A 376 9.97 21.56 -4.88
C ARG A 376 10.64 20.70 -3.82
N ALA A 377 11.13 19.51 -4.19
CA ALA A 377 11.83 18.61 -3.28
C ALA A 377 13.23 19.15 -2.88
N LEU A 378 13.93 19.85 -3.77
CA LEU A 378 15.20 20.53 -3.43
C LEU A 378 14.97 21.70 -2.47
N ARG A 379 13.84 22.38 -2.59
CA ARG A 379 13.38 23.41 -1.64
C ARG A 379 12.71 22.77 -0.43
N PHE A 380 13.43 21.94 0.32
CA PHE A 380 13.03 21.73 1.72
C PHE A 380 13.10 23.09 2.43
N PRO A 381 12.12 23.45 3.28
CA PRO A 381 12.26 24.61 4.14
C PRO A 381 13.62 24.49 4.84
N PRO A 382 14.48 25.54 4.80
CA PRO A 382 15.73 25.51 5.54
C PRO A 382 15.36 25.15 6.97
N ASN A 383 15.89 24.00 7.41
CA ASN A 383 15.52 23.27 8.61
C ASN A 383 14.56 24.02 9.54
N SER A 384 13.36 23.48 9.76
CA SER A 384 12.62 23.72 11.00
C SER A 384 13.36 23.09 12.21
N HIS A 385 14.70 23.07 12.20
CA HIS A 385 15.43 23.38 13.42
C HIS A 385 14.87 24.73 13.80
N LYS A 386 13.97 24.68 14.79
CA LYS A 386 13.56 25.78 15.64
C LYS A 386 14.42 26.99 15.35
N GLU A 387 13.79 28.12 15.05
CA GLU A 387 14.29 29.41 15.53
C GLU A 387 14.61 29.25 17.03
N LYS A 388 15.71 28.57 17.36
CA LYS A 388 16.49 28.81 18.54
C LYS A 388 16.75 30.28 18.36
N GLU A 389 16.20 31.11 19.24
CA GLU A 389 16.53 32.53 19.31
C GLU A 389 17.96 32.69 18.85
N SER A 390 18.19 33.53 17.84
CA SER A 390 19.53 33.82 17.38
C SER A 390 20.37 34.09 18.63
N ALA A 391 21.60 33.58 18.67
CA ALA A 391 22.47 33.79 19.83
C ALA A 391 22.57 35.29 20.18
N GLU A 392 22.38 36.16 19.18
CA GLU A 392 22.16 37.61 19.30
C GLU A 392 20.90 37.98 20.09
N LYS A 393 19.69 37.51 19.73
CA LYS A 393 18.46 37.83 20.50
C LYS A 393 18.52 37.36 21.96
N ARG A 394 19.27 36.28 22.25
CA ARG A 394 19.55 35.85 23.63
C ARG A 394 20.53 36.78 24.36
N ARG A 395 21.57 37.25 23.67
CA ARG A 395 22.53 38.21 24.21
C ARG A 395 21.89 39.58 24.44
N GLU A 396 21.06 40.05 23.51
CA GLU A 396 20.30 41.30 23.65
C GLU A 396 19.36 41.25 24.85
N ARG A 397 18.67 40.14 25.08
CA ARG A 397 17.81 39.98 26.27
C ARG A 397 18.61 39.97 27.57
N GLN A 398 19.76 39.29 27.61
CA GLN A 398 20.65 39.29 28.77
C GLN A 398 21.27 40.67 29.03
N GLN A 399 21.59 41.42 27.97
CA GLN A 399 22.06 42.80 28.10
C GLN A 399 20.96 43.72 28.61
N GLN A 400 19.74 43.61 28.09
CA GLN A 400 18.59 44.36 28.60
C GLN A 400 18.27 44.03 30.07
N GLU A 401 18.33 42.75 30.46
CA GLU A 401 18.16 42.33 31.86
C GLU A 401 19.29 42.87 32.75
N GLN A 402 20.53 42.95 32.26
CA GLN A 402 21.65 43.54 32.99
C GLN A 402 21.57 45.07 33.09
N GLU A 403 21.11 45.74 32.05
CA GLU A 403 20.89 47.20 32.04
C GLU A 403 19.75 47.59 32.98
N LEU A 404 18.64 46.83 32.98
CA LEU A 404 17.55 46.99 33.95
C LEU A 404 18.02 46.75 35.39
N ALA A 405 18.82 45.71 35.64
CA ALA A 405 19.35 45.44 36.98
C ALA A 405 20.30 46.54 37.47
N LYS A 406 21.08 47.14 36.57
CA LYS A 406 21.93 48.29 36.90
C LYS A 406 21.11 49.54 37.18
N HIS A 407 20.08 49.82 36.38
CA HIS A 407 19.21 50.97 36.59
C HIS A 407 18.46 50.90 37.92
N ILE A 408 18.02 49.70 38.32
CA ILE A 408 17.39 49.49 39.64
C ILE A 408 18.42 49.66 40.77
N ALA A 409 19.65 49.16 40.60
CA ALA A 409 20.71 49.35 41.59
C ALA A 409 21.15 50.81 41.73
N GLU A 410 21.17 51.57 40.62
CA GLU A 410 21.46 53.01 40.64
C GLU A 410 20.31 53.81 41.26
N GLU A 411 19.04 53.43 41.04
CA GLU A 411 17.89 54.02 41.73
C GLU A 411 17.86 53.68 43.23
N ASP A 412 18.30 52.48 43.63
CA ASP A 412 18.42 52.09 45.04
C ASP A 412 19.62 52.79 45.75
N ASP A 413 20.70 53.11 45.02
CA ASP A 413 21.86 53.85 45.53
C ASP A 413 21.61 55.37 45.62
N ASP A 414 20.64 55.91 44.87
CA ASP A 414 20.22 57.32 44.91
C ASP A 414 19.18 57.62 46.03
N GLU A 415 18.74 56.62 46.80
CA GLU A 415 17.82 56.77 47.96
C GLU A 415 18.53 56.78 49.35
N PHE A 416 19.77 57.27 49.43
CA PHE A 416 20.49 57.50 50.71
C PHE A 416 20.90 58.94 50.99
#